data_AF-A0AAJ0FYV4-F1
#
_entry.id   AF-A0AAJ0FYV4-F1
#
_cell.length_a   1.000
_cell.length_b   1.000
_cell.length_c   1.000
_cell.angle_alpha   90.00
_cell.angle_beta   90.00
_cell.angle_gamma   90.00
#
_symmetry.space_group_name_H-M   'P 1'
#
loop_
_entity.id
_entity.type
_entity.pdbx_description
1 polymer ?
#
loop_
_entity_poly.entity_id
_entity_poly.type
_entity_poly.pdbx_seq_one_letter_code
_entity_poly.pdbx_strand_id
1 'polypeptide(L)'
;METVRAIFMKPDPQAQMRKCNAVIRQNIRKLDRDITNNKQTEAKIKNYIIQADKRAQRDPSRGKQAQKDARDFARELVRHRRASARLITSKAQLNSVQMQVNEAFAVRKIEGSIKASAGIMKDLNSLIRLPEYAITMRDLGTELMKAGIIEEMVDDVLPQDDMLMEDEDAEGEVDKVLGEILKTKKEPALPAAPEPEPVKPVPAQEEEEEEEEDAEAMMDQMRNRLDALRS
;
A
#
# COMPACT_ATOMS: atom_id res chain seq x y z
N MET A 1 -1.88 48.08 -17.07
CA MET A 1 -3.18 48.36 -17.74
C MET A 1 -4.23 47.26 -17.49
N GLU A 2 -3.92 46.16 -16.77
CA GLU A 2 -4.85 45.03 -16.58
C GLU A 2 -5.79 45.17 -15.36
N THR A 3 -5.47 46.03 -14.40
CA THR A 3 -6.12 46.06 -13.09
C THR A 3 -7.51 46.71 -13.07
N VAL A 4 -7.79 47.67 -13.94
CA VAL A 4 -9.08 48.40 -13.96
C VAL A 4 -10.12 47.68 -14.85
N ARG A 5 -9.68 46.99 -15.90
CA ARG A 5 -10.58 46.16 -16.75
C ARG A 5 -10.98 44.86 -16.06
N ALA A 6 -10.13 44.30 -15.19
CA ALA A 6 -10.41 43.06 -14.46
C ALA A 6 -11.55 43.16 -13.43
N ILE A 7 -11.94 44.38 -13.03
CA ILE A 7 -13.03 44.60 -12.06
C ILE A 7 -14.42 44.57 -12.74
N PHE A 8 -14.49 44.90 -14.03
CA PHE A 8 -15.76 44.96 -14.80
C PHE A 8 -15.90 43.84 -15.84
N MET A 9 -14.85 43.09 -16.16
CA MET A 9 -14.86 41.99 -17.12
C MET A 9 -14.55 40.67 -16.41
N LYS A 10 -15.27 39.60 -16.77
CA LYS A 10 -15.01 38.24 -16.28
C LYS A 10 -13.51 37.93 -16.43
N PRO A 11 -12.88 37.23 -15.46
CA PRO A 11 -11.44 36.99 -15.50
C PRO A 11 -11.05 36.29 -16.81
N ASP A 12 -9.91 36.67 -17.39
CA ASP A 12 -9.41 36.08 -18.62
C ASP A 12 -9.33 34.54 -18.46
N PRO A 13 -10.04 33.75 -19.31
CA PRO A 13 -10.05 32.29 -19.23
C PRO A 13 -8.65 31.68 -19.29
N GLN A 14 -7.73 32.31 -20.03
CA GLN A 14 -6.36 31.82 -20.13
C GLN A 14 -5.58 32.06 -18.83
N ALA A 15 -5.79 33.21 -18.17
CA ALA A 15 -5.25 33.47 -16.83
C ALA A 15 -5.83 32.49 -15.78
N GLN A 16 -7.13 32.21 -15.82
CA GLN A 16 -7.78 31.23 -14.92
C GLN A 16 -7.18 29.82 -15.10
N MET A 17 -7.02 29.37 -16.35
CA MET A 17 -6.40 28.07 -16.66
C MET A 17 -4.96 27.99 -16.12
N ARG A 18 -4.16 29.05 -16.29
CA ARG A 18 -2.79 29.09 -15.77
C ARG A 18 -2.76 29.01 -14.24
N LYS A 19 -3.66 29.73 -13.56
CA LYS A 19 -3.77 29.73 -12.12
C LYS A 19 -4.17 28.36 -11.56
N CYS A 20 -5.23 27.74 -12.10
CA CYS A 20 -5.66 26.40 -11.70
C CYS A 20 -4.54 25.37 -11.90
N ASN A 21 -3.89 25.38 -13.07
CA ASN A 21 -2.76 24.49 -13.35
C ASN A 21 -1.53 24.76 -12.49
N ALA A 22 -1.30 25.99 -12.03
CA ALA A 22 -0.21 26.29 -11.12
C ALA A 22 -0.47 25.67 -9.74
N VAL A 23 -1.68 25.84 -9.20
CA VAL A 23 -2.10 25.26 -7.92
C VAL A 23 -2.05 23.73 -7.97
N ILE A 24 -2.61 23.12 -9.01
CA ILE A 24 -2.58 21.65 -9.20
C ILE A 24 -1.14 21.14 -9.22
N ARG A 25 -0.27 21.72 -10.06
CA ARG A 25 1.14 21.30 -10.15
C ARG A 25 1.91 21.49 -8.85
N GLN A 26 1.65 22.56 -8.10
CA GLN A 26 2.27 22.77 -6.79
C GLN A 26 1.90 21.66 -5.81
N ASN A 27 0.62 21.27 -5.77
CA ASN A 27 0.14 20.21 -4.88
C ASN A 27 0.62 18.82 -5.32
N ILE A 28 0.71 18.53 -6.63
CA ILE A 28 1.32 17.28 -7.13
C ILE A 28 2.76 17.16 -6.64
N ARG A 29 3.56 18.23 -6.75
CA ARG A 29 4.95 18.23 -6.24
C ARG A 29 5.05 18.13 -4.72
N LYS A 30 4.03 18.59 -3.97
CA LYS A 30 3.97 18.40 -2.52
C LYS A 30 3.70 16.91 -2.21
N LEU A 31 2.70 16.31 -2.85
CA LEU A 31 2.40 14.88 -2.74
C LEU A 31 3.60 14.01 -3.12
N ASP A 32 4.35 14.35 -4.18
CA ASP A 32 5.55 13.61 -4.56
C ASP A 32 6.65 13.63 -3.50
N ARG A 33 6.85 14.78 -2.84
CA ARG A 33 7.79 14.92 -1.73
C ARG A 33 7.32 14.10 -0.53
N ASP A 34 6.04 14.19 -0.19
CA ASP A 34 5.48 13.47 0.95
C ASP A 34 5.52 11.95 0.74
N ILE A 35 5.20 11.47 -0.47
CA ILE A 35 5.35 10.05 -0.85
C ILE A 35 6.81 9.60 -0.70
N THR A 36 7.76 10.42 -1.16
CA THR A 36 9.20 10.08 -1.07
C THR A 36 9.67 10.04 0.38
N ASN A 37 9.29 11.03 1.18
CA ASN A 37 9.60 11.11 2.61
C ASN A 37 8.99 9.90 3.36
N ASN A 38 7.74 9.56 3.06
CA ASN A 38 7.06 8.43 3.68
C ASN A 38 7.76 7.10 3.35
N LYS A 39 8.16 6.89 2.08
CA LYS A 39 8.94 5.70 1.67
C LYS A 39 10.28 5.60 2.40
N GLN A 40 10.98 6.72 2.61
CA GLN A 40 12.22 6.73 3.37
C GLN A 40 11.99 6.36 4.84
N THR A 41 10.91 6.87 5.45
CA THR A 41 10.52 6.52 6.82
C THR A 41 10.14 5.05 6.93
N GLU A 42 9.35 4.51 5.99
CA GLU A 42 9.04 3.06 5.92
C GLU A 42 10.32 2.20 5.88
N ALA A 43 11.33 2.59 5.09
CA ALA A 43 12.60 1.89 5.02
C ALA A 43 13.37 1.92 6.36
N LYS A 44 13.33 3.04 7.08
CA LYS A 44 13.91 3.15 8.43
C LYS A 44 13.19 2.25 9.42
N ILE A 45 11.85 2.24 9.41
CA ILE A 45 11.05 1.38 10.31
C ILE A 45 11.33 -0.10 10.05
N LYS A 46 11.42 -0.53 8.78
CA LYS A 46 11.85 -1.90 8.43
C LYS A 46 13.22 -2.24 9.02
N ASN A 47 14.17 -1.32 8.97
CA ASN A 47 15.48 -1.52 9.57
C ASN A 47 15.43 -1.60 11.11
N TYR A 48 14.57 -0.82 11.77
CA TYR A 48 14.37 -0.90 13.21
C TYR A 48 13.76 -2.24 13.65
N ILE A 49 12.79 -2.79 12.90
CA ILE A 49 12.24 -4.13 13.13
C ILE A 49 13.36 -5.18 13.09
N ILE A 50 14.22 -5.13 12.08
CA ILE A 50 15.33 -6.07 11.93
C ILE A 50 16.36 -5.91 13.07
N GLN A 51 16.64 -4.68 13.50
CA GLN A 51 17.57 -4.44 14.60
C GLN A 51 17.03 -4.93 15.94
N ALA A 52 15.72 -4.78 16.17
CA ALA A 52 15.04 -5.31 17.34
C ALA A 52 15.11 -6.85 17.37
N ASP A 53 14.82 -7.52 16.25
CA ASP A 53 14.93 -8.98 16.15
C ASP A 53 16.36 -9.49 16.40
N LYS A 54 17.37 -8.85 15.78
CA LYS A 54 18.78 -9.18 16.04
C LYS A 54 19.19 -8.98 17.51
N ARG A 55 18.61 -7.99 18.19
CA ARG A 55 18.86 -7.75 19.62
C ARG A 55 18.27 -8.88 20.47
N ALA A 56 17.06 -9.34 20.12
CA ALA A 56 16.43 -10.49 20.77
C ALA A 56 17.27 -11.77 20.65
N GLN A 57 17.90 -11.99 19.49
CA GLN A 57 18.77 -13.15 19.25
C GLN A 57 20.10 -13.09 20.01
N ARG A 58 20.68 -11.90 20.19
CA ARG A 58 21.98 -11.73 20.87
C ARG A 58 21.90 -11.74 22.40
N ASP A 59 20.81 -11.21 22.95
CA ASP A 59 20.62 -11.11 24.39
C ASP A 59 19.23 -11.64 24.78
N PRO A 60 19.12 -12.94 25.11
CA PRO A 60 17.86 -13.56 25.51
C PRO A 60 17.22 -12.92 26.74
N SER A 61 18.01 -12.30 27.63
CA SER A 61 17.49 -11.61 28.82
C SER A 61 16.63 -10.40 28.46
N ARG A 62 16.90 -9.77 27.31
CA ARG A 62 16.15 -8.65 26.75
C ARG A 62 15.18 -9.07 25.65
N GLY A 63 15.02 -10.37 25.39
CA GLY A 63 14.20 -10.91 24.30
C GLY A 63 12.75 -10.44 24.32
N LYS A 64 12.11 -10.43 25.50
CA LYS A 64 10.72 -9.95 25.65
C LYS A 64 10.55 -8.48 25.29
N GLN A 65 11.50 -7.64 25.69
CA GLN A 65 11.49 -6.21 25.36
C GLN A 65 11.72 -5.99 23.86
N ALA A 66 12.71 -6.69 23.29
CA ALA A 66 13.02 -6.59 21.87
C ALA A 66 11.86 -7.07 20.96
N GLN A 67 11.12 -8.10 21.38
CA GLN A 67 9.91 -8.55 20.70
C GLN A 67 8.79 -7.52 20.77
N LYS A 68 8.61 -6.85 21.92
CA LYS A 68 7.65 -5.75 22.05
C LYS A 68 8.01 -4.59 21.13
N ASP A 69 9.27 -4.16 21.14
CA ASP A 69 9.76 -3.08 20.28
C ASP A 69 9.53 -3.41 18.79
N ALA A 70 9.80 -4.65 18.37
CA ALA A 70 9.55 -5.10 16.99
C ALA A 70 8.07 -5.02 16.62
N ARG A 71 7.16 -5.42 17.51
CA ARG A 71 5.71 -5.31 17.31
C ARG A 71 5.25 -3.86 17.21
N ASP A 72 5.76 -2.99 18.07
CA ASP A 72 5.42 -1.56 18.04
C ASP A 72 5.89 -0.90 16.73
N PHE A 73 7.10 -1.22 16.26
CA PHE A 73 7.57 -0.77 14.95
C PHE A 73 6.75 -1.36 13.78
N ALA A 74 6.28 -2.59 13.90
CA ALA A 74 5.44 -3.20 12.86
C ALA A 74 4.05 -2.54 12.77
N ARG A 75 3.42 -2.20 13.90
CA ARG A 75 2.19 -1.38 13.92
C ARG A 75 2.40 -0.05 13.22
N GLU A 76 3.50 0.64 13.55
CA GLU A 76 3.83 1.91 12.91
C GLU A 76 4.07 1.76 11.40
N LEU A 77 4.69 0.66 10.96
CA LEU A 77 4.86 0.37 9.54
C LEU A 77 3.52 0.17 8.81
N VAL A 78 2.54 -0.50 9.42
CA VAL A 78 1.19 -0.67 8.85
C VAL A 78 0.54 0.70 8.64
N ARG A 79 0.60 1.57 9.65
CA ARG A 79 0.09 2.95 9.57
C ARG A 79 0.75 3.75 8.45
N HIS A 80 2.07 3.66 8.34
CA HIS A 80 2.81 4.31 7.26
C HIS A 80 2.46 3.77 5.87
N ARG A 81 2.27 2.46 5.71
CA ARG A 81 1.80 1.85 4.44
C ARG A 81 0.41 2.34 4.06
N ARG A 82 -0.52 2.41 5.02
CA ARG A 82 -1.87 2.97 4.81
C ARG A 82 -1.81 4.45 4.41
N ALA A 83 -0.97 5.25 5.08
CA ALA A 83 -0.73 6.64 4.70
C ALA A 83 -0.14 6.77 3.28
N SER A 84 0.80 5.90 2.92
CA SER A 84 1.42 5.83 1.59
C SER A 84 0.38 5.56 0.51
N ALA A 85 -0.49 4.58 0.72
CA ALA A 85 -1.59 4.26 -0.18
C ALA A 85 -2.54 5.46 -0.37
N ARG A 86 -2.92 6.14 0.72
CA ARG A 86 -3.76 7.35 0.65
C ARG A 86 -3.10 8.47 -0.15
N LEU A 87 -1.80 8.73 0.05
CA LEU A 87 -1.07 9.75 -0.69
C LEU A 87 -0.96 9.42 -2.19
N ILE A 88 -0.74 8.14 -2.53
CA ILE A 88 -0.70 7.69 -3.93
C ILE A 88 -2.06 7.84 -4.61
N THR A 89 -3.15 7.44 -3.94
CA THR A 89 -4.52 7.65 -4.44
C THR A 89 -4.82 9.13 -4.61
N SER A 90 -4.44 9.97 -3.66
CA SER A 90 -4.61 11.43 -3.74
C SER A 90 -3.84 12.02 -4.93
N LYS A 91 -2.62 11.54 -5.20
CA LYS A 91 -1.86 11.96 -6.39
C LYS A 91 -2.59 11.55 -7.68
N ALA A 92 -3.14 10.34 -7.74
CA ALA A 92 -3.90 9.89 -8.89
C ALA A 92 -5.17 10.74 -9.13
N GLN A 93 -5.91 11.06 -8.07
CA GLN A 93 -7.07 11.95 -8.11
C GLN A 93 -6.68 13.34 -8.60
N LEU A 94 -5.58 13.91 -8.11
CA LEU A 94 -5.15 15.24 -8.52
C LEU A 94 -4.66 15.28 -9.99
N ASN A 95 -4.05 14.20 -10.49
CA ASN A 95 -3.72 14.06 -11.91
C ASN A 95 -4.98 13.92 -12.77
N SER A 96 -5.99 13.17 -12.31
CA SER A 96 -7.30 13.08 -12.96
C SER A 96 -7.94 14.47 -13.07
N VAL A 97 -7.98 15.23 -11.97
CA VAL A 97 -8.45 16.62 -11.97
C VAL A 97 -7.65 17.46 -12.95
N GLN A 98 -6.32 17.34 -13.00
CA GLN A 98 -5.49 18.08 -13.95
C GLN A 98 -5.90 17.84 -15.40
N MET A 99 -6.12 16.58 -15.77
CA MET A 99 -6.51 16.21 -17.13
C MET A 99 -7.89 16.76 -17.47
N GLN A 100 -8.88 16.55 -16.61
CA GLN A 100 -10.25 17.01 -16.81
C GLN A 100 -10.34 18.55 -16.86
N VAL A 101 -9.56 19.26 -16.04
CA VAL A 101 -9.49 20.73 -16.07
C VAL A 101 -8.92 21.21 -17.41
N ASN A 102 -7.84 20.61 -17.89
CA ASN A 102 -7.25 20.96 -19.18
C ASN A 102 -8.20 20.68 -20.34
N GLU A 103 -8.91 19.55 -20.29
CA GLU A 103 -9.97 19.22 -21.24
C GLU A 103 -11.08 20.27 -21.23
N ALA A 104 -11.60 20.64 -20.06
CA ALA A 104 -12.67 21.64 -19.92
C ALA A 104 -12.26 23.01 -20.51
N PHE A 105 -11.02 23.44 -20.28
CA PHE A 105 -10.49 24.67 -20.89
C PHE A 105 -10.26 24.55 -22.41
N ALA A 106 -9.87 23.37 -22.90
CA ALA A 106 -9.72 23.12 -24.33
C ALA A 106 -11.08 23.14 -25.05
N VAL A 107 -12.09 22.47 -24.49
CA VAL A 107 -13.47 22.48 -24.99
C VAL A 107 -14.00 23.92 -25.03
N ARG A 108 -13.79 24.72 -23.98
CA ARG A 108 -14.15 26.15 -23.98
C ARG A 108 -13.52 26.92 -25.12
N LYS A 109 -12.27 26.63 -25.46
CA LYS A 109 -11.56 27.33 -26.54
C LYS A 109 -12.14 26.99 -27.92
N ILE A 110 -12.66 25.78 -28.09
CA ILE A 110 -13.21 25.30 -29.37
C ILE A 110 -14.70 25.67 -29.49
N GLU A 111 -15.50 25.34 -28.48
CA GLU A 111 -16.96 25.44 -28.50
C GLU A 111 -17.48 26.75 -27.89
N GLY A 112 -16.62 27.52 -27.21
CA GLY A 112 -17.00 28.75 -26.50
C GLY A 112 -17.72 28.52 -25.16
N SER A 113 -18.15 27.30 -24.87
CA SER A 113 -18.84 26.91 -23.63
C SER A 113 -17.99 25.97 -22.78
N ILE A 114 -18.14 26.04 -21.45
CA ILE A 114 -17.56 25.05 -20.54
C ILE A 114 -18.66 24.06 -20.18
N LYS A 115 -18.32 22.77 -20.26
CA LYS A 115 -19.13 21.71 -19.67
C LYS A 115 -18.74 21.51 -18.21
N ALA A 116 -19.71 21.60 -17.31
CA ALA A 116 -19.49 21.27 -15.91
C ALA A 116 -19.10 19.78 -15.76
N SER A 117 -18.09 19.48 -14.95
CA SER A 117 -17.67 18.10 -14.67
C SER A 117 -17.96 17.73 -13.21
N ALA A 118 -18.94 16.84 -13.02
CA ALA A 118 -19.18 16.19 -11.74
C ALA A 118 -18.00 15.29 -11.31
N GLY A 119 -17.20 14.78 -12.27
CA GLY A 119 -16.01 13.98 -11.99
C GLY A 119 -14.94 14.78 -11.25
N ILE A 120 -14.67 16.01 -11.69
CA ILE A 120 -13.75 16.94 -11.02
C ILE A 120 -14.23 17.23 -9.60
N MET A 121 -15.54 17.45 -9.42
CA MET A 121 -16.12 17.74 -8.11
C MET A 121 -15.94 16.58 -7.13
N LYS A 122 -16.17 15.34 -7.58
CA LYS A 122 -15.96 14.14 -6.75
C LYS A 122 -14.50 13.99 -6.31
N ASP A 123 -13.56 14.13 -7.24
CA ASP A 123 -12.13 14.00 -6.96
C ASP A 123 -11.65 15.11 -6.01
N LEU A 124 -12.11 16.36 -6.20
CA LEU A 124 -11.81 17.47 -5.29
C LEU A 124 -12.37 17.25 -3.89
N ASN A 125 -13.60 16.75 -3.76
CA ASN A 125 -14.20 16.47 -2.45
C ASN A 125 -13.43 15.39 -1.69
N SER A 126 -12.96 14.35 -2.39
CA SER A 126 -12.06 13.35 -1.81
C SER A 126 -10.75 13.99 -1.33
N LEU A 127 -10.16 14.89 -2.12
CA LEU A 127 -8.89 15.55 -1.78
C LEU A 127 -9.01 16.55 -0.62
N ILE A 128 -10.17 17.21 -0.45
CA ILE A 128 -10.43 18.14 0.65
C ILE A 128 -10.48 17.43 2.01
N ARG A 129 -10.82 16.14 2.03
CA ARG A 129 -10.81 15.32 3.25
C ARG A 129 -9.39 15.08 3.80
N LEU A 130 -8.34 15.29 2.98
CA LEU A 130 -6.98 15.25 3.49
C LEU A 130 -6.61 16.60 4.15
N PRO A 131 -6.43 16.65 5.48
CA PRO A 131 -6.27 17.90 6.21
C PRO A 131 -5.09 18.76 5.72
N GLU A 132 -4.01 18.12 5.27
CA GLU A 132 -2.81 18.80 4.75
C GLU A 132 -3.01 19.51 3.39
N TYR A 133 -4.09 19.16 2.67
CA TYR A 133 -4.43 19.65 1.34
C TYR A 133 -5.78 20.37 1.30
N ALA A 134 -6.56 20.29 2.37
CA ALA A 134 -7.92 20.82 2.44
C ALA A 134 -8.02 22.30 2.06
N ILE A 135 -7.07 23.13 2.52
CA ILE A 135 -7.06 24.57 2.21
C ILE A 135 -6.80 24.80 0.72
N THR A 136 -5.73 24.20 0.17
CA THR A 136 -5.34 24.42 -1.23
C THR A 136 -6.33 23.82 -2.22
N MET A 137 -7.01 22.73 -1.85
CA MET A 137 -8.04 22.09 -2.68
C MET A 137 -9.38 22.85 -2.64
N ARG A 138 -9.74 23.45 -1.50
CA ARG A 138 -10.86 24.40 -1.45
C ARG A 138 -10.58 25.62 -2.32
N ASP A 139 -9.37 26.20 -2.22
CA ASP A 139 -8.98 27.33 -3.08
C ASP A 139 -9.09 26.96 -4.56
N LEU A 140 -8.57 25.79 -4.95
CA LEU A 140 -8.71 25.26 -6.31
C LEU A 140 -10.18 25.10 -6.70
N GLY A 141 -11.02 24.55 -5.82
CA GLY A 141 -12.47 24.44 -6.01
C GLY A 141 -13.11 25.79 -6.29
N THR A 142 -12.81 26.82 -5.50
CA THR A 142 -13.36 28.17 -5.74
C THR A 142 -12.95 28.75 -7.08
N GLU A 143 -11.72 28.51 -7.53
CA GLU A 143 -11.25 28.99 -8.83
C GLU A 143 -11.90 28.23 -9.99
N LEU A 144 -12.12 26.92 -9.84
CA LEU A 144 -12.82 26.10 -10.82
C LEU A 144 -14.32 26.44 -10.89
N MET A 145 -14.93 26.80 -9.75
CA MET A 145 -16.30 27.30 -9.68
C MET A 145 -16.44 28.66 -10.38
N LYS A 146 -15.51 29.61 -10.11
CA LYS A 146 -15.44 30.89 -10.83
C LYS A 146 -15.19 30.73 -12.32
N ALA A 147 -14.47 29.68 -12.72
CA ALA A 147 -14.27 29.34 -14.12
C ALA A 147 -15.53 28.74 -14.77
N GLY A 148 -16.48 28.24 -13.99
CA GLY A 148 -17.67 27.53 -14.46
C GLY A 148 -17.42 26.07 -14.84
N ILE A 149 -16.32 25.48 -14.35
CA ILE A 149 -15.91 24.09 -14.62
C ILE A 149 -16.60 23.12 -13.66
N ILE A 150 -16.84 23.56 -12.43
CA ILE A 150 -17.63 22.83 -11.46
C ILE A 150 -18.82 23.69 -11.05
N GLU A 151 -19.92 23.02 -10.73
CA GLU A 151 -21.07 23.67 -10.09
C GLU A 151 -20.74 24.02 -8.64
N GLU A 152 -21.64 24.74 -7.97
CA GLU A 152 -21.50 25.10 -6.56
C GLU A 152 -21.17 23.84 -5.75
N MET A 153 -20.07 23.91 -5.01
CA MET A 153 -19.64 22.80 -4.17
C MET A 153 -20.72 22.58 -3.12
N VAL A 154 -21.44 21.46 -3.21
CA VAL A 154 -22.34 21.07 -2.15
C VAL A 154 -21.47 20.76 -0.94
N ASP A 155 -21.66 21.52 0.13
CA ASP A 155 -21.04 21.32 1.45
C ASP A 155 -21.52 20.03 2.14
N ASP A 156 -21.91 19.00 1.37
CA ASP A 156 -22.13 17.64 1.83
C ASP A 156 -20.77 17.03 2.20
N VAL A 157 -20.17 17.60 3.23
CA VAL A 157 -19.29 16.96 4.19
C VAL A 157 -20.16 15.96 4.97
N LEU A 158 -20.79 15.02 4.28
CA LEU A 158 -21.17 13.78 4.93
C LEU A 158 -19.84 13.15 5.33
N PRO A 159 -19.58 12.96 6.63
CA PRO A 159 -18.50 12.09 7.06
C PRO A 159 -18.88 10.71 6.54
N GLN A 160 -18.34 10.33 5.38
CA GLN A 160 -18.22 8.91 5.11
C GLN A 160 -17.28 8.41 6.19
N ASP A 161 -17.85 7.64 7.12
CA ASP A 161 -17.29 7.02 8.32
C ASP A 161 -15.98 6.23 8.11
N ASP A 162 -15.35 6.27 6.93
CA ASP A 162 -14.17 5.49 6.59
C ASP A 162 -12.86 6.03 7.19
N MET A 163 -12.88 7.22 7.83
CA MET A 163 -11.68 7.78 8.49
C MET A 163 -11.55 7.44 9.98
N LEU A 164 -12.54 6.75 10.56
CA LEU A 164 -12.53 6.27 11.94
C LEU A 164 -12.53 4.74 12.06
N MET A 165 -12.12 4.02 11.00
CA MET A 165 -11.57 2.68 11.17
C MET A 165 -10.14 2.82 11.74
N GLU A 166 -10.06 3.43 12.92
CA GLU A 166 -9.06 3.19 13.95
C GLU A 166 -9.34 1.78 14.55
N ASP A 167 -9.63 0.81 13.68
CA ASP A 167 -9.62 -0.60 14.01
C ASP A 167 -8.14 -0.91 14.25
N GLU A 168 -7.79 -0.80 15.52
CA GLU A 168 -6.87 -1.67 16.25
C GLU A 168 -6.08 -2.52 15.26
N ASP A 169 -4.93 -1.99 14.79
CA ASP A 169 -4.11 -2.58 13.71
C ASP A 169 -4.14 -4.10 13.86
N ALA A 170 -4.99 -4.77 13.06
CA ALA A 170 -5.44 -6.12 13.39
C ALA A 170 -4.20 -6.96 13.67
N GLU A 171 -4.10 -7.58 14.85
CA GLU A 171 -2.81 -8.16 15.28
C GLU A 171 -2.27 -9.15 14.23
N GLY A 172 -3.15 -9.76 13.43
CA GLY A 172 -2.81 -10.53 12.24
C GLY A 172 -2.09 -9.77 11.10
N GLU A 173 -2.44 -8.51 10.81
CA GLU A 173 -1.69 -7.67 9.86
C GLU A 173 -0.28 -7.38 10.38
N VAL A 174 -0.15 -7.09 11.69
CA VAL A 174 1.14 -6.85 12.34
C VAL A 174 2.02 -8.08 12.28
N ASP A 175 1.48 -9.25 12.63
CA ASP A 175 2.19 -10.53 12.58
C ASP A 175 2.59 -10.91 11.15
N LYS A 176 1.72 -10.63 10.16
CA LYS A 176 2.05 -10.83 8.74
C LYS A 176 3.22 -9.95 8.32
N VAL A 177 3.22 -8.67 8.67
CA VAL A 177 4.30 -7.73 8.34
C VAL A 177 5.62 -8.11 9.01
N LEU A 178 5.58 -8.53 10.28
CA LEU A 178 6.75 -9.08 10.98
C LEU A 178 7.28 -10.32 10.28
N GLY A 179 6.40 -11.26 9.92
CA GLY A 179 6.74 -12.46 9.17
C GLY A 179 7.39 -12.14 7.83
N GLU A 180 6.81 -11.23 7.05
CA GLU A 180 7.34 -10.78 5.76
C GLU A 180 8.78 -10.23 5.90
N ILE A 181 9.02 -9.33 6.85
CA ILE A 181 10.30 -8.61 7.01
C ILE A 181 11.39 -9.51 7.57
N LEU A 182 11.06 -10.38 8.52
CA LEU A 182 12.03 -11.25 9.17
C LEU A 182 12.34 -12.48 8.31
N LYS A 183 11.38 -12.98 7.50
CA LYS A 183 11.62 -14.06 6.53
C LYS A 183 12.45 -13.59 5.33
N THR A 184 12.20 -12.40 4.79
CA THR A 184 12.96 -11.86 3.64
C THR A 184 14.46 -11.68 3.90
N LYS A 185 14.93 -11.82 5.15
CA LYS A 185 16.35 -11.76 5.49
C LYS A 185 16.96 -13.10 5.93
N LYS A 186 16.14 -14.15 6.13
CA LYS A 186 16.64 -15.51 6.39
C LYS A 186 17.10 -16.22 5.11
N GLU A 187 16.72 -15.72 3.95
CA GLU A 187 17.33 -16.06 2.66
C GLU A 187 18.07 -14.80 2.16
N PRO A 188 19.41 -14.82 2.03
CA PRO A 188 20.13 -15.82 1.26
C PRO A 188 21.26 -16.48 2.07
N ALA A 189 20.99 -17.65 2.64
CA ALA A 189 22.02 -18.68 2.67
C ALA A 189 21.88 -19.41 1.33
N LEU A 190 22.82 -19.18 0.41
CA LEU A 190 23.02 -20.08 -0.73
C LEU A 190 22.96 -21.52 -0.20
N PRO A 191 22.31 -22.47 -0.88
CA PRO A 191 22.39 -23.87 -0.47
C PRO A 191 23.87 -24.23 -0.45
N ALA A 192 24.41 -24.41 0.75
CA ALA A 192 25.73 -24.96 0.92
C ALA A 192 25.69 -26.32 0.23
N ALA A 193 26.43 -26.44 -0.87
CA ALA A 193 26.72 -27.73 -1.45
C ALA A 193 27.25 -28.63 -0.31
N PRO A 194 26.75 -29.87 -0.18
CA PRO A 194 27.29 -30.76 0.85
C PRO A 194 28.73 -31.08 0.46
N GLU A 195 29.70 -30.53 1.20
CA GLU A 195 31.07 -31.04 1.18
C GLU A 195 31.07 -32.44 1.83
N PRO A 196 31.67 -33.45 1.18
CA PRO A 196 31.65 -34.81 1.67
C PRO A 196 32.83 -35.04 2.62
N GLU A 197 32.57 -35.24 3.90
CA GLU A 197 33.58 -35.76 4.85
C GLU A 197 32.97 -36.77 5.84
N PRO A 198 33.79 -37.67 6.40
CA PRO A 198 33.64 -39.11 6.19
C PRO A 198 32.82 -39.81 7.29
N VAL A 199 32.01 -40.78 6.87
CA VAL A 199 31.20 -41.62 7.76
C VAL A 199 31.93 -42.93 8.07
N LYS A 200 32.09 -43.25 9.36
CA LYS A 200 31.77 -44.56 10.01
C LYS A 200 32.24 -44.62 11.49
N PRO A 201 31.64 -45.44 12.40
CA PRO A 201 30.48 -46.33 12.22
C PRO A 201 29.46 -46.48 13.41
N VAL A 202 28.30 -47.08 13.05
CA VAL A 202 27.26 -47.92 13.75
C VAL A 202 26.39 -47.42 14.94
N PRO A 203 25.16 -47.98 15.14
CA PRO A 203 24.25 -48.72 14.22
C PRO A 203 22.79 -48.19 14.18
N ALA A 204 22.15 -48.28 13.01
CA ALA A 204 20.70 -48.23 12.84
C ALA A 204 20.28 -49.49 12.06
N GLN A 205 19.52 -50.36 12.72
CA GLN A 205 18.77 -51.49 12.17
C GLN A 205 17.48 -51.50 12.98
N GLU A 206 16.35 -51.12 12.38
CA GLU A 206 15.00 -51.49 12.84
C GLU A 206 13.87 -50.87 11.98
N GLU A 207 14.10 -49.85 11.15
CA GLU A 207 12.99 -49.18 10.43
C GLU A 207 12.76 -49.61 8.96
N GLU A 208 13.61 -50.44 8.35
CA GLU A 208 13.40 -50.92 6.95
C GLU A 208 12.85 -52.36 6.84
N GLU A 209 12.85 -53.15 7.92
CA GLU A 209 12.32 -54.54 7.88
C GLU A 209 10.79 -54.62 8.13
N GLU A 210 10.19 -53.67 8.85
CA GLU A 210 8.74 -53.69 9.13
C GLU A 210 7.86 -53.40 7.90
N GLU A 211 8.35 -52.62 6.91
CA GLU A 211 7.57 -52.33 5.68
C GLU A 211 7.63 -53.47 4.64
N GLU A 212 8.68 -54.30 4.64
CA GLU A 212 8.80 -55.44 3.71
C GLU A 212 8.04 -56.69 4.18
N GLU A 213 8.01 -56.98 5.49
CA GLU A 213 7.27 -58.14 6.03
C GLU A 213 5.74 -58.04 5.83
N ASP A 214 5.17 -56.83 5.91
CA ASP A 214 3.72 -56.61 5.75
C ASP A 214 3.27 -56.79 4.28
N ALA A 215 4.15 -56.51 3.32
CA ALA A 215 3.89 -56.71 1.89
C ALA A 215 3.91 -58.21 1.49
N GLU A 216 4.82 -59.00 2.07
CA GLU A 216 4.91 -60.44 1.80
C GLU A 216 3.74 -61.23 2.39
N ALA A 217 3.32 -60.90 3.63
CA ALA A 217 2.17 -61.52 4.28
C ALA A 217 0.85 -61.26 3.51
N MET A 218 0.69 -60.06 2.94
CA MET A 218 -0.47 -59.70 2.13
C MET A 218 -0.50 -60.46 0.79
N MET A 219 0.66 -60.69 0.18
CA MET A 219 0.79 -61.44 -1.08
C MET A 219 0.49 -62.93 -0.92
N ASP A 220 0.88 -63.55 0.19
CA ASP A 220 0.58 -64.96 0.46
C ASP A 220 -0.91 -65.20 0.79
N GLN A 221 -1.59 -64.25 1.43
CA GLN A 221 -3.05 -64.31 1.55
C GLN A 221 -3.76 -64.24 0.20
N MET A 222 -3.24 -63.47 -0.76
CA MET A 222 -3.79 -63.41 -2.12
C MET A 222 -3.56 -64.72 -2.89
N ARG A 223 -2.40 -65.36 -2.72
CA ARG A 223 -2.10 -66.67 -3.33
C ARG A 223 -3.00 -67.78 -2.81
N ASN A 224 -3.19 -67.86 -1.49
CA ASN A 224 -4.08 -68.87 -0.88
C ASN A 224 -5.55 -68.70 -1.30
N ARG A 225 -6.01 -67.46 -1.50
CA ARG A 225 -7.37 -67.20 -2.03
C ARG A 225 -7.51 -67.62 -3.49
N LEU A 226 -6.46 -67.48 -4.30
CA LEU A 226 -6.48 -67.89 -5.71
C LEU A 226 -6.43 -69.41 -5.87
N ASP A 227 -5.68 -70.12 -5.02
CA ASP A 227 -5.64 -71.59 -5.05
C ASP A 227 -6.94 -72.22 -4.54
N ALA A 228 -7.64 -71.59 -3.59
CA ALA A 228 -8.98 -72.02 -3.15
C ALA A 228 -10.05 -71.90 -4.24
N LEU A 229 -9.85 -71.07 -5.27
CA LEU A 229 -10.73 -70.96 -6.44
C LEU A 229 -10.34 -71.93 -7.58
N ARG A 230 -9.22 -72.65 -7.42
CA ARG A 230 -8.67 -73.57 -8.41
C ARG A 230 -8.88 -75.05 -8.03
N SER A 231 -9.55 -75.32 -6.90
CA SER A 231 -10.03 -76.64 -6.49
C SER A 231 -11.54 -76.79 -6.65
#